data_AF-A0A2X0M3Q9-F1
#
_entry.id   AF-A0A2X0M3Q9-F1
#
_cell.length_a   1.000
_cell.length_b   1.000
_cell.length_c   1.000
_cell.angle_alpha   90.00
_cell.angle_beta   90.00
_cell.angle_gamma   90.00
#
_symmetry.space_group_name_H-M   'P 1'
#
loop_
_entity.id
_entity.type
_entity.pdbx_description
1 polymer ?
#
loop_
_entity_poly.entity_id
_entity_poly.type
_entity_poly.pdbx_seq_one_letter_code
_entity_poly.pdbx_strand_id
1 'polypeptide(L)'
;MAVTRDLLLDKRNAFLPPALALFTKLAFFQPLPRFYWEFEVIWHAVSIPTWIKLQAQLTIQAWDIIQRQSILAQQYSHNLFSSKVRRNWKDSRDVRKERTEFDTLFCGAGLFIHMLRDKFISDFNAKHPNLDPPLKRGDNLRARLAPFGGLPTIAENRIQSQEETVKNSSQRE
;
A
#
# COMPACT_ATOMS: atom_id res chain seq x y z
N MET A 1 2.83 10.71 21.56
CA MET A 1 2.53 11.69 20.47
C MET A 1 1.80 10.94 19.37
N ALA A 2 0.65 11.43 18.91
CA ALA A 2 -0.10 10.79 17.83
C ALA A 2 0.46 11.23 16.47
N VAL A 3 0.62 10.30 15.53
CA VAL A 3 1.06 10.63 14.17
C VAL A 3 -0.02 11.43 13.45
N THR A 4 0.33 12.63 12.97
CA THR A 4 -0.59 13.54 12.29
C THR A 4 -0.64 13.27 10.78
N ARG A 5 -1.71 13.70 10.12
CA ARG A 5 -1.85 13.61 8.65
C ARG A 5 -0.69 14.28 7.93
N ASP A 6 -0.28 15.47 8.38
CA ASP A 6 0.74 16.26 7.69
C ASP A 6 2.11 15.59 7.73
N LEU A 7 2.38 14.84 8.81
CA LEU A 7 3.58 14.00 8.91
C LEU A 7 3.53 12.82 7.92
N LEU A 8 2.36 12.20 7.73
CA LEU A 8 2.17 11.13 6.75
C LEU A 8 2.34 11.61 5.30
N LEU A 9 2.06 12.89 5.04
CA LEU A 9 2.14 13.51 3.72
C LEU A 9 3.45 14.26 3.46
N ASP A 10 4.40 14.25 4.40
CA ASP A 10 5.68 14.94 4.22
C ASP A 10 6.51 14.28 3.12
N LYS A 11 6.64 14.97 1.99
CA LYS A 11 7.44 14.52 0.85
C LYS A 11 8.94 14.55 1.12
N ARG A 12 9.41 15.33 2.11
CA ARG A 12 10.83 15.46 2.46
C ARG A 12 11.27 14.33 3.38
N ASN A 13 10.39 13.92 4.29
CA ASN A 13 10.63 12.84 5.25
C ASN A 13 9.48 11.84 5.19
N ALA A 14 9.59 10.86 4.29
CA ALA A 14 8.57 9.84 4.15
C ALA A 14 8.35 9.11 5.49
N PHE A 15 7.08 8.92 5.87
CA PHE A 15 6.72 8.23 7.11
C PHE A 15 7.23 6.79 7.15
N LEU A 16 7.13 6.07 6.03
CA LEU A 16 7.77 4.76 5.85
C LEU A 16 9.10 4.89 5.11
N PRO A 17 10.15 4.17 5.56
CA PRO A 17 11.36 4.00 4.77
C PRO A 17 11.06 3.39 3.39
N PRO A 18 11.77 3.77 2.31
CA PRO A 18 11.45 3.35 0.94
C PRO A 18 11.33 1.83 0.74
N ALA A 19 12.21 1.05 1.39
CA ALA A 19 12.16 -0.40 1.31
C ALA A 19 10.89 -0.99 1.93
N LEU A 20 10.46 -0.45 3.08
CA LEU A 20 9.23 -0.88 3.75
C LEU A 20 7.99 -0.42 2.96
N ALA A 21 8.02 0.80 2.44
CA ALA A 21 6.98 1.35 1.56
C ALA A 21 6.77 0.46 0.32
N LEU A 22 7.87 0.06 -0.35
CA LEU A 22 7.81 -0.88 -1.47
C LEU A 22 7.29 -2.25 -1.04
N PHE A 23 7.78 -2.79 0.08
CA PHE A 23 7.35 -4.09 0.59
C PHE A 23 5.84 -4.12 0.88
N THR A 24 5.31 -3.08 1.53
CA THR A 24 3.86 -2.98 1.83
C THR A 24 3.01 -2.94 0.56
N LYS A 25 3.45 -2.21 -0.46
CA LYS A 25 2.81 -2.21 -1.79
C LYS A 25 2.80 -3.61 -2.40
N LEU A 26 3.95 -4.29 -2.42
CA LEU A 26 4.06 -5.63 -2.97
C LEU A 26 3.18 -6.63 -2.19
N ALA A 27 3.17 -6.54 -0.86
CA ALA A 27 2.33 -7.37 0.00
C ALA A 27 0.82 -7.15 -0.26
N PHE A 28 0.40 -5.90 -0.51
CA PHE A 28 -0.98 -5.59 -0.82
C PHE A 28 -1.50 -6.28 -2.10
N PHE A 29 -0.66 -6.30 -3.14
CA PHE A 29 -0.98 -6.92 -4.42
C PHE A 29 -0.84 -8.45 -4.43
N GLN A 30 -0.38 -9.07 -3.34
CA GLN A 30 -0.40 -10.53 -3.25
C GLN A 30 -1.83 -11.07 -3.27
N PRO A 31 -2.06 -12.26 -3.88
CA PRO A 31 -3.38 -12.90 -3.90
C PRO A 31 -3.92 -13.15 -2.49
N LEU A 32 -3.05 -13.65 -1.60
CA LEU A 32 -3.37 -13.91 -0.20
C LEU A 32 -2.94 -12.71 0.65
N PRO A 33 -3.87 -12.00 1.32
CA PRO A 33 -3.50 -10.90 2.19
C PRO A 33 -2.76 -11.46 3.40
N ARG A 34 -1.48 -11.11 3.54
CA ARG A 34 -0.70 -11.36 4.75
C ARG A 34 -0.50 -10.05 5.48
N PHE A 35 -0.92 -10.01 6.74
CA PHE A 35 -0.72 -8.86 7.61
C PHE A 35 0.28 -9.21 8.71
N TYR A 36 1.22 -8.31 8.96
CA TYR A 36 2.36 -8.57 9.84
C TYR A 36 2.23 -7.84 11.16
N TRP A 37 2.90 -8.36 12.18
CA TRP A 37 2.99 -7.73 13.48
C TRP A 37 3.51 -6.28 13.39
N GLU A 38 4.58 -6.06 12.63
CA GLU A 38 5.18 -4.74 12.44
C GLU A 38 4.22 -3.76 11.75
N PHE A 39 3.36 -4.25 10.87
CA PHE A 39 2.33 -3.43 10.24
C PHE A 39 1.24 -3.03 11.23
N GLU A 40 0.85 -3.92 12.14
CA GLU A 40 -0.13 -3.62 13.20
C GLU A 40 0.39 -2.55 14.16
N VAL A 41 1.68 -2.60 14.52
CA VAL A 41 2.34 -1.56 15.33
C VAL A 41 2.29 -0.20 14.64
N ILE A 42 2.66 -0.14 13.36
CA ILE A 42 2.61 1.10 12.55
C ILE A 42 1.17 1.60 12.41
N TRP A 43 0.23 0.69 12.15
CA TRP A 43 -1.17 1.05 11.96
C TRP A 43 -1.77 1.70 13.21
N HIS A 44 -1.46 1.18 14.40
CA HIS A 44 -1.90 1.75 15.67
C HIS A 44 -1.20 3.06 16.06
N ALA A 45 -0.04 3.39 15.48
CA ALA A 45 0.61 4.69 15.71
C ALA A 45 -0.17 5.87 15.12
N VAL A 46 -1.09 5.59 14.18
CA VAL A 46 -1.93 6.56 13.49
C VAL A 46 -3.39 6.34 13.88
N SER A 47 -4.10 7.42 14.22
CA SER A 47 -5.51 7.31 14.60
C SER A 47 -6.40 6.87 13.42
N ILE A 48 -7.48 6.14 13.69
CA ILE A 48 -8.47 5.72 12.66
C ILE A 48 -9.01 6.92 11.87
N PRO A 49 -9.42 8.05 12.48
CA PRO A 49 -9.86 9.22 11.72
C PRO A 49 -8.77 9.78 10.81
N THR A 50 -7.50 9.73 11.22
CA THR A 50 -6.37 10.15 10.36
C THR A 50 -6.26 9.26 9.15
N TRP A 51 -6.33 7.93 9.32
CA TRP A 51 -6.30 6.98 8.21
C TRP A 51 -7.43 7.22 7.21
N ILE A 52 -8.66 7.37 7.69
CA ILE A 52 -9.83 7.59 6.84
C ILE A 52 -9.68 8.89 6.03
N LYS A 53 -9.27 9.98 6.67
CA LYS A 53 -9.04 11.27 6.00
C LYS A 53 -7.94 11.16 4.95
N LEU A 54 -6.84 10.50 5.28
CA LEU A 54 -5.72 10.29 4.37
C LEU A 54 -6.14 9.47 3.15
N GLN A 55 -6.86 8.37 3.36
CA GLN A 55 -7.38 7.54 2.27
C GLN A 55 -8.29 8.33 1.35
N ALA A 56 -9.28 9.04 1.90
CA ALA A 56 -10.21 9.85 1.11
C ALA A 56 -9.47 10.88 0.24
N GLN A 57 -8.51 11.61 0.82
CA GLN A 57 -7.73 12.62 0.10
C GLN A 57 -6.90 12.01 -1.04
N LEU A 58 -6.14 10.95 -0.76
CA LEU A 58 -5.28 10.32 -1.77
C LEU A 58 -6.09 9.59 -2.84
N THR A 59 -7.24 9.02 -2.51
CA THR A 59 -8.16 8.43 -3.49
C THR A 59 -8.70 9.48 -4.46
N ILE A 60 -9.08 10.67 -3.99
CA ILE A 60 -9.52 11.77 -4.88
C ILE A 60 -8.40 12.15 -5.86
N GLN A 61 -7.17 12.31 -5.36
CA GLN A 61 -6.03 12.64 -6.21
C GLN A 61 -5.71 11.52 -7.22
N ALA A 62 -5.81 10.24 -6.82
CA ALA A 62 -5.64 9.11 -7.73
C ALA A 62 -6.66 9.15 -8.88
N TRP A 63 -7.93 9.47 -8.56
CA TRP A 63 -8.98 9.59 -9.57
C TRP A 63 -8.71 10.71 -10.57
N ASP A 64 -8.28 11.88 -10.11
CA ASP A 64 -7.92 13.00 -11.01
C ASP A 64 -6.80 12.60 -11.98
N ILE A 65 -5.73 11.97 -11.48
CA ILE A 65 -4.60 11.50 -12.30
C ILE A 65 -5.09 10.48 -13.35
N ILE A 66 -5.91 9.50 -12.95
CA ILE A 66 -6.45 8.48 -13.85
C ILE A 66 -7.35 9.11 -14.92
N GLN A 67 -8.22 10.05 -14.54
CA GLN A 67 -9.10 10.74 -15.49
C GLN A 67 -8.31 11.56 -16.50
N ARG A 68 -7.35 12.37 -16.04
CA ARG A 68 -6.48 13.16 -16.93
C ARG A 68 -5.67 12.27 -17.87
N GLN A 69 -5.16 11.14 -17.37
CA GLN A 69 -4.47 10.15 -18.20
C GLN A 69 -5.40 9.55 -19.27
N SER A 70 -6.64 9.21 -18.91
CA SER A 70 -7.65 8.69 -19.84
C SER A 70 -8.01 9.69 -20.94
N ILE A 71 -8.25 10.96 -20.58
CA ILE A 71 -8.55 12.03 -21.53
C ILE A 71 -7.38 12.22 -22.52
N LEU A 72 -6.15 12.25 -22.02
CA LEU A 72 -4.96 12.39 -22.87
C LEU A 72 -4.75 11.19 -23.80
N ALA A 73 -5.08 9.98 -23.35
CA ALA A 73 -5.03 8.78 -24.17
C ALA A 73 -6.06 8.82 -25.32
N GLN A 74 -7.26 9.35 -25.07
CA GLN A 74 -8.30 9.51 -26.09
C GLN A 74 -7.95 10.58 -27.14
N GLN A 75 -7.18 11.59 -26.77
CA GLN A 75 -6.76 12.68 -27.66
C GLN A 75 -5.45 12.39 -28.41
N TYR A 76 -5.06 11.13 -28.51
CA TYR A 76 -3.86 10.72 -29.21
C TYR A 76 -4.00 10.96 -30.72
N SER A 77 -3.00 11.63 -31.32
CA SER A 77 -2.96 11.90 -32.76
C SER A 77 -1.52 11.79 -33.26
N HIS A 78 -1.37 11.22 -34.46
CA HIS A 78 -0.07 11.03 -35.11
C HIS A 78 0.47 12.29 -35.81
N ASN A 79 -0.29 13.40 -35.83
CA ASN A 79 0.16 14.64 -36.46
C ASN A 79 1.11 15.43 -35.55
N LEU A 80 2.40 15.09 -35.61
CA LEU A 80 3.49 15.69 -34.82
C LEU A 80 3.65 17.21 -35.03
N PHE A 81 3.19 17.72 -36.18
CA PHE A 81 3.31 19.12 -36.54
C PHE A 81 2.17 19.99 -35.97
N SER A 82 1.13 19.38 -35.41
CA SER A 82 0.06 20.11 -34.73
C SER A 82 0.52 20.66 -33.37
N SER A 83 0.26 21.95 -33.13
CA SER A 83 0.49 22.60 -31.83
C SER A 83 -0.35 21.97 -30.70
N LYS A 84 -1.49 21.36 -31.04
CA LYS A 84 -2.33 20.60 -30.09
C LYS A 84 -1.64 19.30 -29.67
N VAL A 85 -1.07 18.56 -30.61
CA VAL A 85 -0.36 17.30 -30.31
C VAL A 85 0.87 17.53 -29.44
N ARG A 86 1.67 18.57 -29.75
CA ARG A 86 2.83 18.93 -28.91
C ARG A 86 2.44 19.32 -27.48
N ARG A 87 1.30 20.01 -27.29
CA ARG A 87 0.76 20.30 -25.94
C ARG A 87 0.34 19.03 -25.21
N ASN A 88 -0.44 18.17 -25.86
CA ASN A 88 -0.89 16.90 -25.27
C ASN A 88 0.29 16.00 -24.86
N TRP A 89 1.40 16.02 -25.61
CA TRP A 89 2.62 15.29 -25.24
C TRP A 89 3.28 15.84 -23.98
N LYS A 90 3.36 17.17 -23.85
CA LYS A 90 3.85 17.81 -22.63
C LYS A 90 2.97 17.43 -21.44
N ASP A 91 1.65 17.56 -21.59
CA ASP A 91 0.69 17.24 -20.54
C ASP A 91 0.76 15.75 -20.14
N SER A 92 0.94 14.85 -21.10
CA SER A 92 1.13 13.42 -20.84
C SER A 92 2.40 13.12 -20.05
N ARG A 93 3.50 13.82 -20.36
CA ARG A 93 4.74 13.71 -19.57
C ARG A 93 4.54 14.25 -18.14
N ASP A 94 3.84 15.37 -18.00
CA ASP A 94 3.59 16.00 -16.70
C ASP A 94 2.68 15.11 -15.83
N VAL A 95 1.61 14.53 -16.40
CA VAL A 95 0.75 13.54 -15.71
C VAL A 95 1.52 12.28 -15.35
N ARG A 96 2.44 11.81 -16.22
CA ARG A 96 3.29 10.64 -15.89
C ARG A 96 4.19 10.93 -14.70
N LYS A 97 4.80 12.12 -14.65
CA LYS A 97 5.62 12.56 -13.51
C LYS A 97 4.78 12.64 -12.23
N GLU A 98 3.61 13.27 -12.32
CA GLU A 98 2.66 13.39 -11.21
C GLU A 98 2.24 12.02 -10.66
N ARG A 99 1.97 11.05 -11.55
CA ARG A 99 1.66 9.67 -11.16
C ARG A 99 2.80 8.99 -10.40
N THR A 100 4.05 9.18 -10.83
CA THR A 100 5.22 8.62 -10.13
C THR A 100 5.42 9.25 -8.75
N GLU A 101 5.26 10.57 -8.64
CA GLU A 101 5.33 11.27 -7.35
C GLU A 101 4.19 10.84 -6.42
N PHE A 102 2.98 10.68 -6.97
CA PHE A 102 1.82 10.20 -6.24
C PHE A 102 2.02 8.77 -5.72
N ASP A 103 2.51 7.85 -6.55
CA ASP A 103 2.80 6.47 -6.13
C ASP A 103 3.82 6.44 -4.98
N THR A 104 4.86 7.28 -5.06
CA THR A 104 5.86 7.42 -4.01
C THR A 104 5.25 7.93 -2.70
N LEU A 105 4.43 8.99 -2.77
CA LEU A 105 3.70 9.55 -1.63
C LEU A 105 2.75 8.51 -1.01
N PHE A 106 1.99 7.81 -1.85
CA PHE A 106 1.02 6.81 -1.44
C PHE A 106 1.67 5.65 -0.67
N CYS A 107 2.80 5.15 -1.18
CA CYS A 107 3.60 4.13 -0.49
C CYS A 107 4.22 4.68 0.80
N GLY A 108 4.86 5.86 0.71
CA GLY A 108 5.58 6.48 1.84
C GLY A 108 4.68 6.86 3.00
N ALA A 109 3.42 7.25 2.73
CA ALA A 109 2.43 7.56 3.75
C ALA A 109 1.90 6.32 4.51
N GLY A 110 2.27 5.11 4.06
CA GLY A 110 1.81 3.85 4.65
C GLY A 110 0.37 3.49 4.33
N LEU A 111 -0.22 4.07 3.29
CA LEU A 111 -1.63 3.81 2.95
C LEU A 111 -1.87 2.35 2.54
N PHE A 112 -0.87 1.69 1.95
CA PHE A 112 -0.94 0.24 1.69
C PHE A 112 -1.05 -0.60 2.96
N ILE A 113 -0.47 -0.18 4.09
CA ILE A 113 -0.69 -0.86 5.38
C ILE A 113 -2.16 -0.75 5.78
N HIS A 114 -2.72 0.45 5.70
CA HIS A 114 -4.13 0.69 6.02
C HIS A 114 -5.08 -0.18 5.18
N MET A 115 -4.89 -0.17 3.86
CA MET A 115 -5.74 -0.94 2.94
C MET A 115 -5.52 -2.45 3.05
N LEU A 116 -4.27 -2.90 3.25
CA LEU A 116 -3.95 -4.31 3.43
C LEU A 116 -4.59 -4.88 4.68
N ARG A 117 -4.69 -4.08 5.75
CA ARG A 117 -5.36 -4.49 6.98
C ARG A 117 -6.84 -4.77 6.77
N ASP A 118 -7.54 -3.90 6.04
CA ASP A 118 -8.95 -4.11 5.70
C ASP A 118 -9.13 -5.35 4.82
N LYS A 119 -8.26 -5.54 3.83
CA LYS A 119 -8.25 -6.74 2.97
C LYS A 119 -8.03 -8.01 3.79
N PHE A 120 -7.08 -7.98 4.74
CA PHE A 120 -6.79 -9.09 5.64
C PHE A 120 -7.97 -9.41 6.57
N ILE A 121 -8.58 -8.41 7.20
CA ILE A 121 -9.75 -8.61 8.08
C ILE A 121 -10.90 -9.25 7.30
N SER A 122 -11.17 -8.76 6.08
CA SER A 122 -12.22 -9.31 5.23
C SER A 122 -11.97 -10.78 4.89
N ASP A 123 -10.75 -11.11 4.43
CA ASP A 123 -10.35 -12.48 4.10
C ASP A 123 -10.37 -13.41 5.32
N PHE A 124 -9.90 -12.93 6.47
CA PHE A 124 -9.92 -13.70 7.71
C PHE A 124 -11.35 -14.00 8.18
N ASN A 125 -12.22 -12.99 8.23
CA ASN A 125 -13.61 -13.19 8.63
C ASN A 125 -14.35 -14.14 7.66
N ALA A 126 -14.06 -14.07 6.36
CA ALA A 126 -14.62 -15.00 5.38
C ALA A 126 -14.18 -16.46 5.61
N LYS A 127 -12.93 -16.68 6.03
CA LYS A 127 -12.38 -18.01 6.37
C LYS A 127 -12.82 -18.51 7.74
N HIS A 128 -13.22 -17.62 8.63
CA HIS A 128 -13.60 -17.91 10.02
C HIS A 128 -15.00 -17.37 10.33
N PRO A 129 -16.07 -17.87 9.67
CA PRO A 129 -17.43 -17.32 9.82
C PRO A 129 -18.01 -17.47 11.23
N ASN A 130 -17.47 -18.42 12.02
CA ASN A 130 -17.91 -18.68 13.39
C ASN A 130 -17.17 -17.85 14.44
N LEU A 131 -16.25 -16.97 14.03
CA LEU A 131 -15.56 -16.08 14.96
C LEU A 131 -16.54 -15.03 15.50
N ASP A 132 -16.75 -15.03 16.82
CA ASP A 132 -17.66 -14.10 17.49
C ASP A 132 -16.94 -13.26 18.57
N PRO A 133 -17.00 -11.91 18.51
CA PRO A 133 -17.45 -11.12 17.35
C PRO A 133 -16.52 -11.32 16.15
N PRO A 134 -16.93 -11.00 14.90
CA PRO A 134 -16.00 -10.95 13.77
C PRO A 134 -14.95 -9.85 14.00
N LEU A 135 -13.78 -9.98 13.36
CA LEU A 135 -12.75 -8.96 13.44
C LEU A 135 -13.25 -7.64 12.87
N LYS A 136 -13.00 -6.55 13.60
CA LYS A 136 -13.35 -5.18 13.19
C LYS A 136 -12.09 -4.36 12.97
N ARG A 137 -12.22 -3.28 12.19
CA ARG A 137 -11.12 -2.35 11.92
C ARG A 137 -10.54 -1.74 13.21
N GLY A 138 -11.33 -1.52 14.25
CA GLY A 138 -10.82 -0.96 15.52
C GLY A 138 -10.09 -1.95 16.42
N ASP A 139 -10.16 -3.25 16.12
CA ASP A 139 -9.63 -4.28 17.00
C ASP A 139 -8.10 -4.20 17.10
N ASN A 140 -7.54 -4.68 18.20
CA ASN A 140 -6.13 -5.03 18.27
C ASN A 140 -5.95 -6.45 17.72
N LEU A 141 -5.49 -6.57 16.47
CA LEU A 141 -5.40 -7.87 15.79
C LEU A 141 -4.42 -8.81 16.50
N ARG A 142 -3.36 -8.29 17.13
CA ARG A 142 -2.43 -9.14 17.89
C ARG A 142 -3.11 -9.86 19.03
N ALA A 143 -3.92 -9.13 19.81
CA ALA A 143 -4.65 -9.74 20.92
C ALA A 143 -5.72 -10.71 20.42
N ARG A 144 -6.46 -10.32 19.38
CA ARG A 144 -7.58 -11.11 18.83
C ARG A 144 -7.12 -12.38 18.11
N LEU A 145 -5.93 -12.36 17.50
CA LEU A 145 -5.38 -13.49 16.76
C LEU A 145 -4.42 -14.36 17.57
N ALA A 146 -4.09 -13.99 18.82
CA ALA A 146 -3.25 -14.81 19.68
C ALA A 146 -3.71 -16.28 19.80
N PRO A 147 -5.03 -16.59 19.91
CA PRO A 147 -5.51 -17.98 19.91
C PRO A 147 -5.29 -18.73 18.59
N PHE A 148 -5.02 -18.01 17.50
CA PHE A 148 -4.83 -18.55 16.14
C PHE A 148 -3.35 -18.56 15.71
N GLY A 149 -2.43 -18.49 16.68
CA GLY A 149 -0.98 -18.42 16.41
C GLY A 149 -0.43 -17.00 16.24
N GLY A 150 -1.28 -15.98 16.33
CA GLY A 150 -0.88 -14.57 16.27
C GLY A 150 -0.60 -14.04 14.86
N LEU A 151 -0.14 -12.79 14.80
CA LEU A 151 0.35 -12.21 13.54
C LEU A 151 1.80 -12.65 13.31
N PRO A 152 2.16 -13.08 12.08
CA PRO A 152 3.54 -13.41 11.75
C PRO A 152 4.42 -12.16 11.80
N THR A 153 5.72 -12.36 12.00
CA THR A 153 6.72 -11.30 11.88
C THR A 153 7.33 -11.26 10.47
N ILE A 154 7.79 -10.08 10.03
CA ILE A 154 8.52 -9.96 8.76
C ILE A 154 9.85 -10.74 8.84
N ALA A 155 10.46 -10.77 10.04
CA ALA A 155 11.70 -11.48 10.30
C ALA A 155 11.59 -13.00 10.06
N GLU A 156 10.50 -13.63 10.51
CA GLU A 156 10.27 -15.07 10.29
C GLU A 156 10.23 -15.44 8.80
N ASN A 157 9.52 -14.66 7.98
CA ASN A 157 9.46 -14.91 6.54
C ASN A 157 10.82 -14.70 5.86
N ARG A 158 11.67 -13.81 6.39
CA ARG A 158 13.04 -13.62 5.89
C ARG A 158 13.91 -14.83 6.16
N ILE A 159 13.83 -15.40 7.36
CA ILE A 159 14.60 -16.59 7.76
C ILE A 159 14.21 -17.79 6.90
N GLN A 160 12.89 -18.04 6.74
CA GLN A 160 12.40 -19.13 5.88
C GLN A 160 12.89 -19.01 4.44
N SER A 161 12.81 -17.80 3.85
CA SER A 161 13.30 -17.56 2.50
C SER A 161 14.80 -17.78 2.36
N GLN A 162 15.60 -17.40 3.36
CA GLN A 162 17.06 -17.62 3.35
C GLN A 162 17.40 -19.11 3.46
N GLU A 163 16.72 -19.86 4.33
CA GLU A 163 16.91 -21.30 4.48
C GLU A 163 16.50 -22.09 3.22
N GLU A 164 15.40 -21.72 2.58
CA GLU A 164 14.97 -22.30 1.30
C GLU A 164 15.98 -22.00 0.17
N THR A 165 16.54 -20.78 0.16
CA THR A 165 17.55 -20.39 -0.83
C THR A 165 18.84 -21.18 -0.64
N VAL A 166 19.30 -21.33 0.61
CA VAL A 166 20.50 -22.11 0.96
C VAL A 166 20.31 -23.59 0.61
N LYS A 167 19.16 -24.17 0.96
CA LYS A 167 18.83 -25.57 0.60
C LYS A 167 18.82 -25.79 -0.91
N ASN A 168 18.23 -24.88 -1.67
CA ASN A 168 18.18 -24.97 -3.13
C ASN A 168 19.56 -24.77 -3.79
N SER A 169 20.47 -24.00 -3.19
CA SER A 169 21.85 -23.90 -3.68
C SER A 169 22.67 -25.16 -3.37
N SER A 170 22.50 -25.76 -2.19
CA SER A 170 23.21 -26.99 -1.79
C SER A 170 22.78 -28.25 -2.52
N GLN A 171 21.62 -28.23 -3.19
CA GLN A 171 21.14 -29.34 -4.03
C GLN A 171 21.60 -29.24 -5.50
N ARG A 172 22.37 -28.20 -5.85
CA ARG A 172 22.88 -27.96 -7.21
C ARG A 172 24.39 -28.18 -7.35
N GLU A 173 25.06 -28.63 -6.28
CA GLU A 173 26.44 -29.12 -6.27
C GLU A 173 26.47 -30.65 -6.27
#